data_AF-A0A061IB30-F1
#
_entry.id   AF-A0A061IB30-F1
#
_cell.length_a   1.000
_cell.length_b   1.000
_cell.length_c   1.000
_cell.angle_alpha   90.00
_cell.angle_beta   90.00
_cell.angle_gamma   90.00
#
_symmetry.space_group_name_H-M   'P 1'
#
loop_
_entity.id
_entity.type
_entity.pdbx_description
1 polymer ?
#
loop_
_entity_poly.entity_id
_entity_poly.type
_entity_poly.pdbx_seq_one_letter_code
_entity_poly.pdbx_strand_id
1 'polypeptide(L)' 'MRSSENFDELLKALGVNAMLRKVAVAAASKPHVEIRQDGDQFYIKTSTTVRTTEINFKVGEGFEEETVDGRKCRDLTL' A
#
# COMPACT_ATOMS: atom_id res chain seq x y z
N MET A 1 -10.83 6.68 -5.11
CA MET A 1 -11.41 5.41 -4.63
C MET A 1 -12.93 5.53 -4.52
N ARG A 2 -13.70 4.56 -5.05
CA ARG A 2 -15.19 4.60 -5.03
C ARG A 2 -15.79 3.89 -3.82
N SER A 3 -15.18 2.80 -3.37
CA SER A 3 -15.52 2.07 -2.15
C SER A 3 -14.27 1.41 -1.56
N SER A 4 -14.30 1.09 -0.27
CA SER A 4 -13.29 0.29 0.43
C SER A 4 -14.02 -0.65 1.38
N GLU A 5 -13.77 -1.94 1.25
CA GLU A 5 -14.39 -2.98 2.05
C GLU A 5 -13.30 -3.69 2.86
N ASN A 6 -13.65 -4.09 4.08
CA ASN A 6 -12.81 -4.93 4.95
C ASN A 6 -11.44 -4.35 5.40
N PHE A 7 -11.16 -3.07 5.16
CA PHE A 7 -9.87 -2.46 5.53
C PHE A 7 -9.59 -2.45 7.05
N ASP A 8 -10.61 -2.18 7.88
CA ASP A 8 -10.45 -2.25 9.36
C ASP A 8 -10.19 -3.68 9.84
N GLU A 9 -10.87 -4.67 9.28
CA GLU A 9 -10.69 -6.08 9.64
C GLU A 9 -9.31 -6.60 9.21
N LEU A 10 -8.79 -6.15 8.05
CA LEU A 10 -7.40 -6.43 7.65
C LEU A 10 -6.41 -5.90 8.69
N LEU A 11 -6.53 -4.63 9.08
CA LEU A 11 -5.63 -4.03 10.07
C LEU A 11 -5.74 -4.73 11.44
N LYS A 12 -6.95 -5.18 11.82
CA LYS A 12 -7.19 -5.95 13.03
C LYS A 12 -6.52 -7.33 12.98
N ALA A 13 -6.60 -8.03 11.84
CA ALA A 13 -5.91 -9.30 11.64
C ALA A 13 -4.38 -9.15 11.67
N LEU A 14 -3.86 -8.00 11.25
CA LEU A 14 -2.44 -7.62 11.37
C LEU A 14 -2.03 -7.20 12.80
N GLY A 15 -2.93 -7.25 13.79
CA GLY A 15 -2.63 -6.92 15.18
C GLY A 15 -2.61 -5.42 15.49
N VAL A 16 -3.07 -4.56 14.58
CA VAL A 16 -3.12 -3.11 14.81
C VAL A 16 -4.22 -2.78 15.83
N ASN A 17 -3.87 -2.03 16.87
CA ASN A 17 -4.82 -1.67 17.93
C ASN A 17 -5.95 -0.73 17.43
N ALA A 18 -7.09 -0.74 18.12
CA ALA A 18 -8.32 -0.06 17.67
C ALA A 18 -8.17 1.46 17.46
N MET A 19 -7.32 2.13 18.25
CA MET A 19 -7.08 3.57 18.10
C MET A 19 -6.33 3.85 16.80
N LEU A 20 -5.24 3.11 16.54
CA LEU A 20 -4.46 3.25 15.31
C LEU A 20 -5.27 2.90 14.06
N ARG A 21 -6.15 1.89 14.14
CA ARG A 21 -7.01 1.54 13.00
C ARG A 21 -7.99 2.66 12.61
N LYS A 22 -8.61 3.33 13.59
CA LYS A 22 -9.50 4.48 13.31
C LYS A 22 -8.77 5.60 12.57
N VAL A 23 -7.54 5.89 13.01
CA VAL A 23 -6.68 6.89 12.34
C VAL A 23 -6.32 6.43 10.93
N ALA A 24 -5.92 5.17 10.76
CA ALA A 24 -5.55 4.61 9.46
C ALA A 24 -6.73 4.60 8.47
N VAL A 25 -7.93 4.20 8.90
CA VAL A 25 -9.15 4.21 8.08
C VAL A 25 -9.49 5.64 7.65
N ALA A 26 -9.43 6.61 8.57
CA ALA A 26 -9.70 8.01 8.24
C ALA A 26 -8.66 8.55 7.23
N ALA A 27 -7.38 8.25 7.45
CA ALA A 27 -6.29 8.73 6.64
C ALA A 27 -6.22 8.09 5.25
N ALA A 28 -6.52 6.80 5.15
CA ALA A 28 -6.54 6.03 3.91
C ALA A 28 -7.94 5.96 3.28
N SER A 29 -8.90 6.78 3.74
CA SER A 29 -10.27 6.76 3.24
C SER A 29 -10.40 7.18 1.77
N LYS A 30 -9.42 7.90 1.23
CA LYS A 30 -9.38 8.36 -0.17
C LYS A 30 -7.94 8.40 -0.69
N PRO A 31 -7.33 7.24 -0.99
CA PRO A 31 -6.01 7.23 -1.58
C PRO A 31 -6.08 7.76 -3.02
N HIS A 32 -5.08 8.55 -3.39
CA HIS A 32 -4.75 8.87 -4.76
C HIS A 32 -3.68 7.89 -5.24
N VAL A 33 -4.00 7.12 -6.28
CA VAL A 33 -3.07 6.14 -6.85
C VAL A 33 -2.69 6.60 -8.25
N GLU A 34 -1.40 6.75 -8.47
CA GLU A 34 -0.82 7.01 -9.78
C GLU A 34 -0.03 5.78 -10.22
N ILE A 35 -0.31 5.29 -11.43
CA ILE A 35 0.36 4.15 -12.03
C ILE A 35 0.97 4.62 -13.34
N ARG A 36 2.27 4.37 -13.53
CA ARG A 36 2.96 4.53 -14.80
C ARG A 36 3.54 3.18 -15.21
N GLN A 37 3.41 2.85 -16.48
CA GLN A 37 3.90 1.58 -17.04
C GLN A 37 4.71 1.86 -18.30
N ASP A 38 5.87 1.23 -18.41
CA ASP A 38 6.71 1.19 -19.61
C ASP A 38 7.17 -0.25 -19.86
N GLY A 39 6.49 -0.93 -20.77
CA GLY A 39 6.65 -2.38 -20.98
C GLY A 39 6.37 -3.15 -19.68
N ASP A 40 7.42 -3.81 -19.17
CA ASP A 40 7.39 -4.60 -17.93
C ASP A 40 7.79 -3.79 -16.69
N GLN A 41 8.17 -2.52 -16.84
CA GLN A 41 8.49 -1.63 -15.73
C GLN A 41 7.24 -0.90 -15.24
N PHE A 42 7.03 -0.95 -13.93
CA PHE A 42 5.92 -0.31 -13.25
C PHE A 42 6.42 0.66 -12.20
N TYR A 43 5.79 1.83 -12.15
CA TYR A 43 5.85 2.76 -11.05
C TYR A 43 4.46 2.91 -10.46
N ILE A 44 4.32 2.68 -9.16
CA ILE A 44 3.07 2.88 -8.44
C ILE A 44 3.33 3.83 -7.28
N LYS A 45 2.59 4.95 -7.28
CA LYS A 45 2.57 5.91 -6.18
C LYS A 45 1.21 5.89 -5.52
N THR A 46 1.18 5.61 -4.22
CA THR A 46 -0.03 5.67 -3.41
C THR A 46 0.09 6.80 -2.39
N SER A 47 -0.73 7.83 -2.53
CA SER A 47 -0.77 8.99 -1.65
C SER A 47 -2.07 9.01 -0.83
N THR A 48 -1.92 9.13 0.48
CA THR A 48 -3.00 9.35 1.46
C THR A 48 -2.77 10.68 2.18
N THR A 49 -3.67 11.09 3.08
CA THR A 49 -3.47 12.33 3.87
C THR A 49 -2.29 12.25 4.85
N VAL A 50 -1.86 11.04 5.20
CA VAL A 50 -0.80 10.82 6.22
C VAL A 50 0.50 10.25 5.65
N ARG A 51 0.43 9.52 4.53
CA ARG A 51 1.58 8.81 3.98
C ARG A 51 1.52 8.76 2.46
N THR A 52 2.67 8.92 1.83
CA THR A 52 2.88 8.60 0.42
C THR A 52 3.90 7.47 0.33
N THR A 53 3.59 6.43 -0.44
CA THR A 53 4.52 5.36 -0.79
C THR A 53 4.72 5.33 -2.31
N GLU A 54 5.93 4.98 -2.72
CA GLU A 54 6.32 4.89 -4.12
C GLU A 54 7.10 3.59 -4.33
N ILE A 55 6.68 2.78 -5.30
CA ILE A 55 7.36 1.54 -5.66
C ILE A 55 7.71 1.56 -7.14
N ASN A 56 8.90 1.05 -7.47
CA ASN A 56 9.34 0.80 -8.84
C ASN A 56 9.72 -0.68 -8.91
N PHE A 57 9.10 -1.43 -9.81
CA PHE A 57 9.39 -2.84 -9.99
C PHE A 57 9.29 -3.25 -11.45
N LYS A 58 9.90 -4.38 -11.77
CA LYS A 58 9.78 -5.03 -13.07
C LYS A 58 9.15 -6.40 -12.91
N VAL A 59 8.21 -6.72 -13.79
CA VAL A 59 7.55 -8.04 -13.77
C VAL A 59 8.59 -9.15 -13.97
N GLY A 60 8.51 -10.20 -13.15
CA GLY A 60 9.45 -11.33 -13.13
C GLY A 60 10.73 -11.09 -12.32
N GLU A 61 10.94 -9.89 -11.78
CA GLU A 61 12.13 -9.56 -10.99
C GLU A 61 11.76 -9.26 -9.53
N GLY A 62 12.50 -9.86 -8.60
CA GLY A 62 12.26 -9.62 -7.17
C GLY A 62 12.78 -8.25 -6.74
N PHE A 63 11.99 -7.53 -5.93
CA PHE A 63 12.34 -6.21 -5.40
C PHE A 63 12.15 -6.13 -3.88
N GLU A 64 12.79 -5.16 -3.24
CA GLU A 64 12.58 -4.87 -1.82
C GLU A 64 11.50 -3.81 -1.66
N GLU A 65 10.49 -4.08 -0.83
CA GLU A 65 9.45 -3.13 -0.45
C GLU A 65 9.41 -2.97 1.08
N GLU A 66 9.01 -1.78 1.53
CA GLU A 66 8.62 -1.56 2.92
C GLU A 66 7.10 -1.52 3.01
N THR A 67 6.53 -2.49 3.72
CA THR A 67 5.09 -2.55 4.00
C THR A 67 4.62 -1.35 4.82
N VAL A 68 3.31 -1.07 4.80
CA VAL A 68 2.72 0.11 5.46
C VAL A 68 3.00 0.17 6.98
N ASP A 69 3.25 -0.98 7.61
CA ASP A 69 3.61 -1.10 9.02
C ASP A 69 5.13 -1.12 9.29
N GLY A 70 5.95 -0.83 8.27
CA GLY A 70 7.40 -0.62 8.39
C GLY A 70 8.24 -1.89 8.30
N ARG A 71 7.66 -3.04 7.94
CA ARG A 71 8.42 -4.27 7.72
C ARG A 71 8.98 -4.29 6.29
N LYS A 72 10.28 -4.58 6.17
CA LYS A 72 10.93 -4.85 4.89
C LYS A 72 10.57 -6.24 4.40
N CYS A 73 10.13 -6.33 3.16
CA CYS A 73 9.75 -7.56 2.48
C CYS A 73 10.45 -7.63 1.12
N ARG A 74 10.68 -8.86 0.65
CA ARG A 74 11.12 -9.11 -0.71
C ARG A 74 9.96 -9.70 -1.48
N ASP A 75 9.49 -8.95 -2.46
CA ASP A 75 8.33 -9.32 -3.28
C ASP A 75 8.78 -9.71 -4.68
N LEU A 76 8.01 -10.59 -5.30
CA LEU A 76 8.20 -11.04 -6.68
C LEU A 76 6.88 -10.90 -7.42
N THR A 77 6.86 -10.08 -8.45
CA THR A 77 5.71 -9.95 -9.34
C THR A 77 5.79 -11.03 -10.41
N LEU A 78 4.82 -11.94 -10.45
CA LEU A 78 4.71 -13.01 -11.46
C LEU A 78 3.92 -12.56 -12.69
#